data_AF-A0A7J3ABH2-F1
#
_entry.id   AF-A0A7J3ABH2-F1
#
_cell.length_a   1.000
_cell.length_b   1.000
_cell.length_c   1.000
_cell.angle_alpha   90.00
_cell.angle_beta   90.00
_cell.angle_gamma   90.00
#
_symmetry.space_group_name_H-M   'P 1'
#
loop_
_entity.id
_entity.type
_entity.pdbx_description
1 polymer ?
#
loop_
_entity_poly.entity_id
_entity_poly.type
_entity_poly.pdbx_seq_one_letter_code
_entity_poly.pdbx_strand_id
1 'polypeptide(L)' 'MSKRKGVYASKMKRATHMLFYRRHQKPGVKGWELHRALGADYPKVLEILDDYLKSLDLQVRTVFEEGKAPAGKPSL' A
#
# COMPACT_ATOMS: atom_id res chain seq x y z
N MET A 1 -25.11 1.87 -3.53
CA MET A 1 -23.76 2.45 -3.73
C MET A 1 -22.83 2.45 -2.48
N SER A 2 -23.24 1.93 -1.30
CA SER A 2 -22.43 2.06 -0.05
C SER A 2 -21.44 0.91 0.23
N LYS A 3 -21.74 -0.32 -0.20
CA LYS A 3 -20.92 -1.52 0.15
C LYS A 3 -19.45 -1.43 -0.30
N ARG A 4 -19.17 -0.88 -1.48
CA ARG A 4 -17.79 -0.76 -2.01
C ARG A 4 -16.95 0.23 -1.22
N LYS A 5 -17.51 1.38 -0.80
CA LYS A 5 -16.79 2.39 -0.01
C LYS A 5 -16.34 1.83 1.35
N GLY A 6 -17.20 1.09 2.04
CA GLY A 6 -16.87 0.46 3.32
C GLY A 6 -15.73 -0.58 3.22
N VAL A 7 -15.66 -1.31 2.10
CA VAL A 7 -14.59 -2.29 1.85
C VAL A 7 -13.23 -1.62 1.64
N TYR A 8 -13.18 -0.50 0.90
CA TYR A 8 -11.91 0.23 0.74
C TYR A 8 -11.45 0.88 2.05
N ALA A 9 -12.37 1.37 2.88
CA ALA A 9 -12.03 1.93 4.18
C ALA A 9 -11.42 0.89 5.14
N SER A 10 -11.96 -0.33 5.18
CA SER A 10 -11.38 -1.40 6.01
C SER A 10 -10.02 -1.86 5.49
N LYS A 11 -9.83 -1.92 4.17
CA LYS A 11 -8.55 -2.21 3.52
C LYS A 11 -7.51 -1.12 3.78
N MET A 12 -7.89 0.16 3.73
CA MET A 12 -6.98 1.26 4.09
C MET A 12 -6.49 1.13 5.52
N LYS A 13 -7.38 0.93 6.51
CA LYS A 13 -6.96 0.74 7.91
C LYS A 13 -5.94 -0.39 8.06
N ARG A 14 -6.16 -1.49 7.36
CA ARG A 14 -5.24 -2.64 7.37
C ARG A 14 -3.90 -2.30 6.71
N ALA A 15 -3.91 -1.61 5.57
CA ALA A 15 -2.71 -1.14 4.88
C ALA A 15 -1.88 -0.19 5.75
N THR A 16 -2.53 0.79 6.40
CA THR A 16 -1.89 1.73 7.34
C THR A 16 -1.21 1.00 8.50
N HIS A 17 -1.90 0.02 9.12
CA HIS A 17 -1.29 -0.80 10.18
C HIS A 17 -0.06 -1.57 9.68
N MET A 18 -0.16 -2.19 8.51
CA MET A 18 0.93 -2.95 7.93
C MET A 18 2.15 -2.09 7.60
N LEU A 19 1.93 -0.90 7.03
CA LEU A 19 3.01 0.00 6.61
C LEU A 19 3.71 0.67 7.81
N PHE A 20 2.96 1.17 8.79
CA PHE A 20 3.52 1.98 9.88
C PHE A 20 3.85 1.19 11.15
N TYR A 21 3.10 0.15 11.50
CA TYR A 21 3.13 -0.44 12.85
C TYR A 21 3.83 -1.81 12.90
N ARG A 22 4.97 -1.95 12.20
CA ARG A 22 5.76 -3.19 12.24
C ARG A 22 6.77 -3.13 13.40
N ARG A 23 6.52 -3.93 14.44
CA ARG A 23 7.38 -3.99 15.64
C ARG A 23 8.82 -4.37 15.25
N HIS A 24 9.80 -3.56 15.68
CA HIS A 24 11.24 -3.79 15.49
C HIS A 24 11.74 -3.88 14.03
N GLN A 25 11.00 -3.32 13.07
CA GLN A 25 11.42 -3.32 11.67
C GLN A 25 11.25 -1.92 11.06
N LYS A 26 12.03 -1.62 10.00
CA LYS A 26 11.82 -0.42 9.21
C LYS A 26 10.38 -0.43 8.66
N PRO A 27 9.69 0.72 8.63
CA PRO A 27 8.33 0.80 8.11
C PRO A 27 8.31 0.31 6.66
N GLY A 28 7.38 -0.61 6.35
CA GLY A 28 7.29 -1.25 5.05
C GLY A 28 6.81 -2.69 5.09
N VAL A 29 6.32 -3.15 3.94
CA VAL A 29 5.83 -4.51 3.72
C VAL A 29 6.18 -4.98 2.32
N LYS A 30 6.40 -6.29 2.18
CA LYS A 30 6.65 -6.89 0.86
C LYS A 30 5.34 -6.91 0.06
N GLY A 31 5.41 -6.69 -1.26
CA GLY A 31 4.22 -6.64 -2.12
C GLY A 31 3.32 -7.90 -2.03
N TRP A 32 3.92 -9.08 -1.85
CA TRP A 32 3.15 -10.32 -1.66
C TRP A 32 2.37 -10.36 -0.33
N GLU A 33 2.85 -9.69 0.73
CA GLU A 33 2.13 -9.57 1.99
C GLU A 33 0.91 -8.65 1.84
N LEU A 34 1.07 -7.53 1.11
CA LEU A 34 -0.03 -6.63 0.78
C LEU A 34 -1.11 -7.33 -0.05
N HIS A 35 -0.69 -8.07 -1.08
CA HIS A 35 -1.62 -8.82 -1.92
C HIS A 35 -2.41 -9.86 -1.11
N ARG A 36 -1.74 -10.61 -0.22
CA ARG A 36 -2.41 -11.59 0.66
C ARG A 36 -3.39 -10.92 1.64
N ALA A 37 -3.07 -9.73 2.16
CA ALA A 37 -3.87 -9.08 3.18
C ALA A 37 -5.04 -8.25 2.63
N LEU A 38 -4.86 -7.61 1.48
CA LEU A 38 -5.81 -6.65 0.90
C LEU A 38 -6.55 -7.23 -0.33
N GLY A 39 -5.99 -8.24 -0.99
CA GLY A 39 -6.53 -8.86 -2.20
C GLY A 39 -5.94 -8.27 -3.49
N ALA A 40 -6.51 -8.65 -4.64
CA ALA A 40 -6.02 -8.24 -5.95
C ALA A 40 -6.12 -6.73 -6.24
N ASP A 41 -7.05 -6.04 -5.59
CA ASP A 41 -7.29 -4.61 -5.70
C ASP A 41 -6.40 -3.76 -4.77
N TYR A 42 -5.38 -4.36 -4.14
CA TYR A 42 -4.46 -3.63 -3.27
C TYR A 42 -3.75 -2.43 -3.91
N PRO A 43 -3.41 -2.39 -5.22
CA PRO A 43 -2.75 -1.21 -5.80
C PRO A 43 -3.64 0.04 -5.68
N LYS A 44 -4.94 -0.12 -5.94
CA LYS A 44 -5.92 0.96 -5.78
C LYS A 44 -6.08 1.42 -4.32
N VAL A 45 -5.93 0.50 -3.37
CA VAL A 45 -5.92 0.85 -1.93
C VAL A 45 -4.70 1.71 -1.61
N LEU A 46 -3.55 1.40 -2.19
CA LEU A 46 -2.32 2.18 -1.99
C LEU A 46 -2.42 3.58 -2.61
N GLU A 47 -3.00 3.72 -3.80
CA GLU A 47 -3.24 5.03 -4.43
C GLU A 47 -4.09 5.93 -3.53
N ILE A 48 -5.22 5.42 -3.04
CA ILE A 48 -6.09 6.18 -2.15
C ILE A 48 -5.34 6.52 -0.86
N LEU A 49 -4.60 5.56 -0.29
CA LEU A 49 -3.82 5.80 0.94
C LEU A 49 -2.73 6.85 0.73
N ASP A 50 -2.04 6.85 -0.41
CA ASP A 50 -1.04 7.86 -0.77
C ASP A 50 -1.66 9.26 -0.81
N ASP A 51 -2.84 9.41 -1.42
CA ASP A 51 -3.57 10.67 -1.44
C ASP A 51 -3.97 11.17 -0.05
N TYR A 52 -4.40 10.27 0.84
CA TYR A 52 -4.66 10.63 2.25
C TYR A 52 -3.39 11.07 2.97
N LEU A 53 -2.27 10.39 2.73
CA LEU A 53 -0.99 10.64 3.40
C LEU A 53 -0.29 11.91 2.92
N LYS A 54 -0.54 12.37 1.70
CA LYS A 54 -0.02 13.66 1.18
C LYS A 54 -0.37 14.84 2.09
N SER A 55 -1.54 14.81 2.73
CA SER A 55 -1.95 15.86 3.68
C SER A 55 -1.09 15.93 4.95
N LEU A 56 -0.32 14.88 5.23
CA LEU A 56 0.58 14.75 6.37
C LEU A 56 2.06 14.80 5.93
N ASP A 57 2.34 15.22 4.68
CA ASP A 57 3.66 15.18 4.05
C ASP A 57 4.30 13.78 4.02
N LEU A 58 3.47 12.74 3.97
CA LEU A 58 3.88 11.33 3.87
C LEU A 58 3.59 10.78 2.46
N GLN A 59 4.46 9.90 1.96
CA GLN A 59 4.34 9.27 0.65
C GLN A 59 4.53 7.74 0.75
N VAL A 60 3.70 6.98 0.04
CA VAL A 60 3.88 5.53 -0.12
C VAL A 60 4.78 5.26 -1.32
N ARG A 61 5.94 4.65 -1.09
CA ARG A 61 6.88 4.29 -2.17
C ARG A 61 7.02 2.78 -2.33
N THR A 62 6.97 2.32 -3.57
CA THR A 62 7.34 0.96 -3.97
C THR A 62 8.85 0.89 -4.21
N VAL A 63 9.54 0.19 -3.30
CA VAL A 63 10.98 -0.06 -3.43
C VAL A 63 11.18 -1.52 -3.86
N PHE A 64 11.94 -1.72 -4.93
CA PHE A 64 12.34 -3.04 -5.38
C PHE A 64 13.71 -3.38 -4.78
N GLU A 65 13.92 -4.62 -4.35
CA GLU A 65 15.26 -5.08 -3.96
C GLU A 65 16.20 -5.01 -5.19
N GLU A 66 17.41 -4.48 -5.00
CA GLU A 66 18.39 -4.28 -6.07
C GLU A 66 18.63 -5.59 -6.84
N GLY A 67 18.55 -5.52 -8.18
CA GLY A 67 18.68 -6.67 -9.08
C GLY A 67 17.35 -7.27 -9.56
N LYS A 68 16.20 -6.78 -9.09
CA LYS A 68 14.87 -7.28 -9.48
C LYS A 68 13.93 -6.19 -10.02
N ALA A 69 14.46 -5.19 -10.72
CA ALA A 69 13.63 -4.28 -11.49
C ALA A 69 13.00 -5.06 -12.67
N PRO A 70 11.66 -5.19 -12.77
CA PRO A 70 11.06 -5.61 -14.02
C PRO A 70 11.42 -4.56 -15.07
N ALA A 71 11.90 -5.01 -16.23
CA ALA A 71 12.12 -4.17 -17.39
C ALA A 71 10.77 -3.62 -17.89
N GLY A 72 10.29 -2.53 -17.30
CA GLY A 72 9.02 -1.90 -17.62
C GLY A 72 8.77 -0.75 -16.65
N LYS A 73 8.66 0.47 -17.19
CA LYS A 73 8.44 1.71 -16.43
C LYS A 73 7.25 1.54 -15.48
N PRO A 74 7.33 2.01 -14.22
CA PRO A 74 6.12 2.21 -13.42
C PRO A 74 5.34 3.36 -14.07
N SER A 75 4.32 3.02 -14.86
CA SER A 75 3.30 3.99 -15.24
C SER A 75 2.48 4.29 -13.99
N LEU A 76 2.71 5.49 -13.46
CA LEU A 76 1.86 6.19 -12.49
C LEU A 76 0.43 6.31 -13.02
#